data_AF-A0A8T7BS92-F1
#
_entry.id   AF-A0A8T7BS92-F1
#
_cell.length_a   1.000
_cell.length_b   1.000
_cell.length_c   1.000
_cell.angle_alpha   90.00
_cell.angle_beta   90.00
_cell.angle_gamma   90.00
#
_symmetry.space_group_name_H-M   'P 1'
#
loop_
_entity.id
_entity.type
_entity.pdbx_description
1 polymer ?
#
loop_
_entity_poly.entity_id
_entity_poly.type
_entity_poly.pdbx_seq_one_letter_code
_entity_poly.pdbx_strand_id
1 'polypeptide(L)'
;MVSLTIRHRIQWQAPMPLWAENSSTGIRVNNEDIAPYPSILRFATDTFMQDMIEVMRDNPRRIAEWVAKAETWREPMVTPAPKQKKNHEDGLSFLLNKTKRLADARKPAAKTPLFKPRQDVVIDDDARVDAAPIKLFQSSHQRFYLVSASLICAEPGYPEQSLDLSSQEKVSFVIRRLVPPAGKEDIAENQVIENIADWDEYGFINTSSGHKWLRIDQSKSVACKKLLEREEQLALFPVNYSDSCRDRTLFSGLVPVGSREKWMAAPVADTLAGIEIDSSEQAFDSGISHARILFQTDVTEPWKILVEQAEFKKEGLSRSFTRFDTSGSSGDETDRARRTHRDNTQMASWYVLLDFTKFLEKHLPALWNVAAQLAANPGLQISDFDLDEDQSELLETIWQTELSDNVIEALVDLDDSYLTRATRNANQRREAAVSAGAVKVSLLEALIAVRPLESNLESVENEFVRFDDSGSTPTPVTPDNNWPGFLFPLADPQYNGQIPNTSSGNEDLETRLGKIDALA
;
A
#
# COMPACT_ATOMS: atom_id res chain seq x y z
N MET A 1 25.28 -45.73 1.95
CA MET A 1 23.88 -45.90 1.50
C MET A 1 23.61 -44.84 0.46
N VAL A 2 23.47 -45.23 -0.81
CA VAL A 2 23.08 -44.30 -1.88
C VAL A 2 21.56 -44.19 -1.79
N SER A 3 21.06 -43.05 -1.30
CA SER A 3 19.63 -42.73 -1.36
C SER A 3 19.28 -42.50 -2.83
N LEU A 4 18.65 -43.49 -3.46
CA LEU A 4 17.97 -43.30 -4.73
C LEU A 4 16.80 -42.36 -4.47
N THR A 5 16.99 -41.07 -4.68
CA THR A 5 15.92 -40.08 -4.70
C THR A 5 15.06 -40.33 -5.93
N ILE A 6 14.04 -41.16 -5.77
CA ILE A 6 12.95 -41.28 -6.74
C ILE A 6 12.27 -39.91 -6.79
N ARG A 7 12.50 -39.17 -7.88
CA ARG A 7 11.82 -37.89 -8.11
C ARG A 7 10.40 -38.19 -8.56
N HIS A 8 9.45 -38.12 -7.64
CA HIS A 8 8.03 -38.22 -7.97
C HIS A 8 7.60 -36.99 -8.77
N ARG A 9 6.72 -37.18 -9.76
CA ARG A 9 6.15 -36.08 -10.53
C ARG A 9 5.08 -35.39 -9.68
N ILE A 10 5.37 -34.16 -9.27
CA ILE A 10 4.48 -33.34 -8.44
C ILE A 10 3.50 -32.59 -9.35
N GLN A 11 2.23 -32.56 -8.98
CA GLN A 11 1.21 -31.82 -9.71
C GLN A 11 0.26 -31.07 -8.76
N TRP A 12 -0.14 -29.87 -9.16
CA TRP A 12 -1.24 -29.14 -8.52
C TRP A 12 -2.57 -29.64 -9.08
N GLN A 13 -3.51 -29.93 -8.20
CA GLN A 13 -4.87 -30.33 -8.56
C GLN A 13 -5.90 -29.47 -7.81
N ALA A 14 -7.14 -29.52 -8.28
CA ALA A 14 -8.27 -28.97 -7.54
C ALA A 14 -8.30 -29.51 -6.10
N PRO A 15 -8.90 -28.77 -5.15
CA PRO A 15 -9.22 -29.29 -3.83
C PRO A 15 -9.92 -30.65 -3.95
N MET A 16 -9.33 -31.70 -3.38
CA MET A 16 -9.86 -33.06 -3.51
C MET A 16 -11.36 -33.19 -3.19
N PRO A 17 -11.93 -32.49 -2.18
CA PRO A 17 -13.35 -32.59 -1.87
C PRO A 17 -14.28 -32.16 -3.02
N LEU A 18 -13.78 -31.50 -4.06
CA LEU A 18 -14.57 -31.05 -5.23
C LEU A 18 -14.69 -32.12 -6.33
N TRP A 19 -13.76 -33.06 -6.40
CA TRP A 19 -13.66 -34.00 -7.53
C TRP A 19 -13.50 -35.46 -7.13
N ALA A 20 -13.21 -35.76 -5.86
CA ALA A 20 -12.95 -37.11 -5.40
C ALA A 20 -13.66 -37.45 -4.09
N GLU A 21 -14.14 -38.69 -4.00
CA GLU A 21 -14.70 -39.29 -2.80
C GLU A 21 -13.86 -40.48 -2.31
N ASN A 22 -13.50 -40.46 -1.03
CA ASN A 22 -12.92 -41.66 -0.40
C ASN A 22 -14.00 -42.71 -0.20
N SER A 23 -13.85 -43.85 -0.87
CA SER A 23 -14.64 -45.06 -0.63
C SER A 23 -13.78 -46.11 0.09
N SER A 24 -14.41 -47.14 0.67
CA SER A 24 -13.71 -48.25 1.33
C SER A 24 -12.75 -49.02 0.40
N THR A 25 -12.88 -48.83 -0.91
CA THR A 25 -12.04 -49.45 -1.95
C THR A 25 -11.05 -48.48 -2.60
N GLY A 26 -10.90 -47.26 -2.09
CA GLY A 26 -10.02 -46.23 -2.66
C GLY A 26 -10.74 -44.93 -3.04
N ILE A 27 -9.99 -44.00 -3.64
CA ILE A 27 -10.51 -42.71 -4.14
C ILE A 27 -11.35 -42.95 -5.39
N ARG A 28 -12.61 -42.54 -5.37
CA ARG A 28 -13.49 -42.51 -6.55
C ARG A 28 -13.50 -41.10 -7.10
N VAL A 29 -13.22 -40.95 -8.39
CA VAL A 29 -13.34 -39.67 -9.07
C VAL A 29 -14.81 -39.45 -9.39
N ASN A 30 -15.37 -38.35 -8.88
CA ASN A 30 -16.75 -37.95 -9.13
C ASN A 30 -16.83 -36.96 -10.30
N ASN A 31 -15.88 -36.02 -10.39
CA ASN A 31 -15.85 -34.98 -11.41
C ASN A 31 -14.47 -34.90 -12.06
N GLU A 32 -14.30 -35.58 -13.20
CA GLU A 32 -13.02 -35.63 -13.93
C GLU A 32 -12.60 -34.25 -14.47
N ASP A 33 -13.58 -33.42 -14.85
CA ASP A 33 -13.32 -32.12 -15.48
C ASP A 33 -12.81 -31.03 -14.52
N ILE A 34 -13.02 -31.19 -13.21
CA ILE A 34 -12.63 -30.22 -12.18
C ILE A 34 -11.26 -30.57 -11.61
N ALA A 35 -10.95 -31.87 -11.53
CA ALA A 35 -9.71 -32.39 -10.95
C ALA A 35 -8.41 -31.67 -11.40
N PRO A 36 -8.21 -31.29 -12.68
CA PRO A 36 -6.93 -30.76 -13.12
C PRO A 36 -6.64 -29.30 -12.76
N TYR A 37 -7.63 -28.50 -12.33
CA TYR A 37 -7.46 -27.05 -12.19
C TYR A 37 -7.67 -26.55 -10.75
N PRO A 38 -6.79 -25.68 -10.23
CA PRO A 38 -7.06 -24.95 -8.98
C PRO A 38 -8.43 -24.27 -9.01
N SER A 39 -9.06 -24.17 -7.84
CA SER A 39 -10.40 -23.58 -7.72
C SER A 39 -10.34 -22.26 -6.95
N ILE A 40 -11.11 -21.27 -7.39
CA ILE A 40 -11.29 -20.01 -6.67
C ILE A 40 -12.52 -20.16 -5.77
N LEU A 41 -12.34 -19.87 -4.47
CA LEU A 41 -13.40 -19.88 -3.47
C LEU A 41 -13.79 -18.43 -3.13
N ARG A 42 -15.08 -18.15 -3.01
CA ARG A 42 -15.65 -16.85 -2.69
C ARG A 42 -16.31 -16.87 -1.31
N PHE A 43 -15.89 -15.95 -0.45
CA PHE A 43 -16.45 -15.72 0.88
C PHE A 43 -17.02 -14.31 0.99
N ALA A 44 -17.99 -14.12 1.90
CA ALA A 44 -18.71 -12.86 2.05
C ALA A 44 -18.51 -12.16 3.41
N THR A 45 -17.63 -12.70 4.25
CA THR A 45 -17.47 -12.34 5.66
C THR A 45 -16.01 -12.00 5.94
N ASP A 46 -15.76 -11.04 6.82
CA ASP A 46 -14.38 -10.71 7.25
C ASP A 46 -13.73 -11.87 8.02
N THR A 47 -14.55 -12.80 8.53
CA THR A 47 -14.13 -14.05 9.19
C THR A 47 -13.86 -15.20 8.21
N PHE A 48 -13.70 -14.92 6.90
CA PHE A 48 -13.58 -15.95 5.87
C PHE A 48 -12.49 -17.00 6.13
N MET A 49 -11.38 -16.61 6.78
CA MET A 49 -10.31 -17.54 7.16
C MET A 49 -10.79 -18.54 8.20
N GLN A 50 -11.48 -18.06 9.23
CA GLN A 50 -12.08 -18.92 10.25
C GLN A 50 -13.17 -19.80 9.66
N ASP A 51 -14.01 -19.23 8.78
CA ASP A 51 -15.11 -19.94 8.12
C ASP A 51 -14.56 -21.08 7.25
N MET A 52 -13.49 -20.83 6.50
CA MET A 52 -12.81 -21.86 5.70
C MET A 52 -12.27 -22.99 6.59
N ILE A 53 -11.56 -22.65 7.67
CA ILE A 53 -11.01 -23.65 8.60
C ILE A 53 -12.12 -24.46 9.26
N GLU A 54 -13.24 -23.82 9.62
CA GLU A 54 -14.40 -24.48 10.22
C GLU A 54 -15.10 -25.43 9.22
N VAL A 55 -15.30 -24.98 7.98
CA VAL A 55 -15.86 -25.82 6.90
C VAL A 55 -14.98 -27.04 6.65
N MET A 56 -13.66 -26.84 6.54
CA MET A 56 -12.71 -27.92 6.30
C MET A 56 -12.61 -28.88 7.50
N ARG A 57 -12.81 -28.41 8.74
CA ARG A 57 -12.84 -29.28 9.93
C ARG A 57 -14.12 -30.10 10.03
N ASP A 58 -15.27 -29.48 9.78
CA ASP A 58 -16.58 -30.08 10.06
C ASP A 58 -17.10 -30.95 8.93
N ASN A 59 -17.04 -30.45 7.69
CA ASN A 59 -17.44 -31.18 6.50
C ASN A 59 -16.71 -30.62 5.27
N PRO A 60 -15.51 -31.16 4.96
CA PRO A 60 -14.70 -30.72 3.82
C PRO A 60 -15.47 -30.69 2.49
N ARG A 61 -16.47 -31.58 2.31
CA ARG A 61 -17.26 -31.66 1.07
C ARG A 61 -18.09 -30.41 0.80
N ARG A 62 -18.44 -29.65 1.83
CA ARG A 62 -19.23 -28.43 1.67
C ARG A 62 -18.43 -27.30 1.02
N ILE A 63 -17.10 -27.40 0.90
CA ILE A 63 -16.28 -26.37 0.28
C ILE A 63 -16.70 -26.06 -1.17
N ALA A 64 -17.39 -27.00 -1.83
CA ALA A 64 -18.02 -26.81 -3.13
C ALA A 64 -19.07 -25.68 -3.14
N GLU A 65 -19.78 -25.45 -2.03
CA GLU A 65 -20.76 -24.36 -1.88
C GLU A 65 -20.09 -22.97 -1.99
N TRP A 66 -18.79 -22.88 -1.73
CA TRP A 66 -18.00 -21.64 -1.80
C TRP A 66 -17.25 -21.47 -3.13
N VAL A 67 -17.37 -22.38 -4.10
CA VAL A 67 -16.72 -22.21 -5.42
C VAL A 67 -17.29 -20.96 -6.10
N ALA A 68 -16.39 -20.06 -6.51
CA ALA A 68 -16.77 -18.78 -7.11
C ALA A 68 -17.59 -19.02 -8.38
N LYS A 69 -18.75 -18.36 -8.46
CA LYS A 69 -19.61 -18.30 -9.65
C LYS A 69 -19.60 -16.87 -10.19
N ALA A 70 -19.94 -16.71 -11.47
CA ALA A 70 -20.19 -15.40 -12.03
C ALA A 70 -21.33 -14.74 -11.24
N GLU A 71 -21.06 -13.60 -10.63
CA GLU A 71 -22.03 -12.84 -9.84
C GLU A 71 -21.95 -11.36 -10.25
N THR A 72 -23.06 -10.63 -10.07
CA THR A 72 -23.07 -9.18 -10.20
C THR A 72 -23.39 -8.55 -8.85
N TRP A 73 -23.14 -7.25 -8.69
CA TRP A 73 -23.56 -6.55 -7.47
C TRP A 73 -25.07 -6.65 -7.21
N ARG A 74 -25.88 -6.70 -8.28
CA ARG A 74 -27.34 -6.78 -8.23
C ARG A 74 -27.84 -8.18 -7.91
N GLU A 75 -27.06 -9.19 -8.31
CA GLU A 75 -27.37 -10.60 -8.13
C GLU A 75 -26.15 -11.30 -7.50
N PRO A 76 -25.92 -11.08 -6.19
CA PRO A 76 -24.80 -11.71 -5.49
C PRO A 76 -25.06 -13.21 -5.31
N MET A 77 -23.99 -13.99 -5.34
CA MET A 77 -24.01 -15.39 -4.96
C MET A 77 -24.50 -15.52 -3.51
N VAL A 78 -25.43 -16.44 -3.29
CA VAL A 78 -25.96 -16.74 -1.96
C VAL A 78 -24.82 -17.25 -1.07
N THR A 79 -24.53 -16.53 0.01
CA THR A 79 -23.53 -16.95 0.99
C THR A 79 -24.06 -18.18 1.73
N PRO A 80 -23.35 -19.33 1.68
CA PRO A 80 -23.76 -20.51 2.43
C PRO A 80 -23.71 -20.21 3.93
N ALA A 81 -24.75 -20.60 4.67
CA ALA A 81 -24.75 -20.41 6.11
C ALA A 81 -23.62 -21.25 6.75
N PRO A 82 -22.77 -20.66 7.61
CA PRO A 82 -21.93 -21.47 8.48
C PRO A 82 -22.88 -22.39 9.29
N LYS A 83 -22.52 -23.67 9.45
CA LYS A 83 -23.32 -24.54 10.30
C LYS A 83 -23.33 -23.87 11.67
N GLN A 84 -24.51 -23.56 12.19
CA GLN A 84 -24.63 -23.06 13.56
C GLN A 84 -23.81 -24.01 14.44
N LYS A 85 -22.78 -23.48 15.11
CA LYS A 85 -22.13 -24.20 16.20
C LYS A 85 -23.27 -24.80 17.01
N LYS A 86 -23.22 -26.10 17.28
CA LYS A 86 -24.13 -26.66 18.28
C LYS A 86 -23.90 -25.80 19.51
N ASN A 87 -24.85 -24.91 19.80
CA ASN A 87 -24.77 -24.05 20.97
C ASN A 87 -24.39 -24.97 22.11
N HIS A 88 -23.38 -24.58 22.90
CA HIS A 88 -23.02 -25.31 24.11
C HIS A 88 -24.35 -25.59 24.83
N GLU A 89 -24.77 -26.85 24.80
CA GLU A 89 -26.06 -27.23 25.35
C GLU A 89 -25.97 -26.85 26.83
N ASP A 90 -26.77 -25.87 27.28
CA ASP A 90 -26.93 -25.56 28.71
C ASP A 90 -27.03 -26.88 29.47
N GLY A 91 -26.38 -27.02 30.62
CA GLY A 91 -26.19 -28.34 31.27
C GLY A 91 -27.49 -29.17 31.43
N LEU A 92 -28.64 -28.51 31.55
CA LEU A 92 -29.98 -29.14 31.53
C LEU A 92 -30.38 -29.70 30.15
N SER A 93 -30.16 -28.95 29.08
CA SER A 93 -30.42 -29.39 27.70
C SER A 93 -29.49 -30.54 27.29
N PHE A 94 -28.24 -30.56 27.76
CA PHE A 94 -27.32 -31.68 27.58
C PHE A 94 -27.84 -32.96 28.25
N LEU A 95 -28.33 -32.86 29.48
CA LEU A 95 -28.90 -34.01 30.20
C LEU A 95 -30.18 -34.52 29.53
N LEU A 96 -31.06 -33.63 29.08
CA LEU A 96 -32.29 -33.96 28.35
C LEU A 96 -32.01 -34.61 26.99
N ASN A 97 -31.03 -34.11 26.25
CA ASN A 97 -30.64 -34.68 24.96
C ASN A 97 -29.91 -36.02 25.15
N LYS A 98 -29.12 -36.18 26.22
CA LYS A 98 -28.48 -37.45 26.58
C LYS A 98 -29.50 -38.52 26.97
N THR A 99 -30.51 -38.18 27.78
CA THR A 99 -31.56 -39.13 28.15
C THR A 99 -32.44 -39.50 26.95
N LYS A 100 -32.75 -38.53 26.07
CA LYS A 100 -33.47 -38.79 24.82
C LYS A 100 -32.69 -39.71 23.88
N ARG A 101 -31.38 -39.49 23.70
CA ARG A 101 -30.51 -40.38 22.90
C ARG A 101 -30.44 -41.80 23.48
N LEU A 102 -30.34 -41.93 24.80
CA LEU A 102 -30.35 -43.25 25.46
C LEU A 102 -31.70 -43.97 25.32
N ALA A 103 -32.80 -43.23 25.35
CA ALA A 103 -34.14 -43.76 25.11
C ALA A 103 -34.32 -44.18 23.65
N ASP A 104 -33.85 -43.37 22.69
CA ASP A 104 -33.91 -43.70 21.26
C ASP A 104 -32.98 -44.86 20.88
N ALA A 105 -31.81 -44.99 21.52
CA ALA A 105 -30.92 -46.14 21.37
C ALA A 105 -31.52 -47.46 21.92
N ARG A 106 -32.49 -47.35 22.85
CA ARG A 106 -33.24 -48.50 23.39
C ARG A 106 -34.49 -48.86 22.60
N LYS A 107 -34.91 -48.03 21.63
CA LYS A 107 -36.00 -48.40 20.73
C LYS A 107 -35.48 -49.47 19.76
N PRO A 108 -36.19 -50.59 19.56
CA PRO A 108 -35.79 -51.60 18.59
C PRO A 108 -35.77 -50.94 17.20
N ALA A 109 -34.58 -50.84 16.61
CA ALA A 109 -34.40 -50.22 15.31
C ALA A 109 -35.18 -51.02 14.26
N ALA A 110 -36.21 -50.39 13.68
CA ALA A 110 -36.75 -50.85 12.42
C ALA A 110 -35.58 -50.87 11.41
N LYS A 111 -35.41 -51.98 10.69
CA LYS A 111 -34.37 -52.19 9.69
C LYS A 111 -34.62 -51.27 8.48
N THR A 112 -34.44 -49.98 8.65
CA THR A 112 -34.29 -49.05 7.54
C THR A 112 -32.80 -49.11 7.18
N PRO A 113 -32.43 -49.45 5.93
CA PRO A 113 -31.04 -49.44 5.54
C PRO A 113 -30.49 -48.02 5.79
N LEU A 114 -29.38 -47.95 6.53
CA LEU A 114 -28.62 -46.74 6.78
C LEU A 114 -27.95 -46.29 5.48
N PHE A 115 -28.74 -45.87 4.50
CA PHE A 115 -28.26 -44.98 3.46
C PHE A 115 -28.00 -43.65 4.16
N LYS A 116 -26.74 -43.40 4.53
CA LYS A 116 -26.29 -42.00 4.67
C LYS A 116 -26.72 -41.34 3.36
N PRO A 117 -27.54 -40.28 3.38
CA PRO A 117 -27.88 -39.60 2.14
C PRO A 117 -26.56 -39.25 1.47
N ARG A 118 -26.36 -39.73 0.24
CA ARG A 118 -25.30 -39.19 -0.60
C ARG A 118 -25.55 -37.69 -0.64
N GLN A 119 -24.64 -36.93 -0.05
CA GLN A 119 -24.63 -35.51 -0.29
C GLN A 119 -24.02 -35.41 -1.69
N ASP A 120 -24.86 -35.63 -2.71
CA ASP A 120 -24.49 -35.39 -4.09
C ASP A 120 -24.15 -33.90 -4.14
N VAL A 121 -22.86 -33.61 -4.25
CA VAL A 121 -22.40 -32.25 -4.48
C VAL A 121 -22.85 -31.94 -5.90
N VAL A 122 -24.04 -31.35 -6.02
CA VAL A 122 -24.53 -30.80 -7.29
C VAL A 122 -23.69 -29.56 -7.56
N ILE A 123 -22.59 -29.77 -8.27
CA ILE A 123 -21.96 -28.69 -9.02
C ILE A 123 -22.88 -28.54 -10.24
N ASP A 124 -23.58 -27.40 -10.35
CA ASP A 124 -24.38 -27.09 -11.54
C ASP A 124 -23.45 -27.15 -12.76
N ASP A 125 -23.46 -28.27 -13.48
CA ASP A 125 -22.76 -28.41 -14.76
C ASP A 125 -23.34 -27.47 -15.83
N ASP A 126 -24.62 -27.10 -15.69
CA ASP A 126 -25.32 -26.14 -16.56
C ASP A 126 -24.70 -24.74 -16.52
N ALA A 127 -23.89 -24.41 -15.50
CA ALA A 127 -23.22 -23.11 -15.41
C ALA A 127 -22.04 -22.97 -16.39
N ARG A 128 -21.55 -24.02 -17.05
CA ARG A 128 -20.34 -23.93 -17.89
C ARG A 128 -20.59 -23.60 -19.36
N VAL A 129 -21.80 -23.81 -19.87
CA VAL A 129 -22.09 -23.66 -21.31
C VAL A 129 -22.45 -22.21 -21.68
N ASP A 130 -22.92 -21.39 -20.71
CA ASP A 130 -23.28 -19.98 -20.90
C ASP A 130 -22.63 -19.02 -19.86
N ALA A 131 -21.61 -19.45 -19.10
CA ALA A 131 -21.03 -18.65 -18.02
C ALA A 131 -20.31 -17.41 -18.54
N ALA A 132 -20.89 -16.25 -18.25
CA ALA A 132 -20.19 -14.98 -18.26
C ALA A 132 -18.85 -15.08 -17.49
N PRO A 133 -17.80 -14.35 -17.91
CA PRO A 133 -16.52 -14.36 -17.22
C PRO A 133 -16.67 -13.98 -15.73
N ILE A 134 -15.97 -14.71 -14.86
CA ILE A 134 -16.02 -14.47 -13.40
C ILE A 134 -15.29 -13.15 -13.09
N LYS A 135 -16.06 -12.13 -12.71
CA LYS A 135 -15.53 -10.87 -12.20
C LYS A 135 -15.27 -10.97 -10.69
N LEU A 136 -14.05 -10.62 -10.27
CA LEU A 136 -13.68 -10.57 -8.86
C LEU A 136 -13.94 -9.16 -8.29
N PHE A 137 -14.61 -9.09 -7.14
CA PHE A 137 -14.90 -7.84 -6.44
C PHE A 137 -13.87 -7.53 -5.33
N GLN A 138 -13.71 -6.26 -4.99
CA GLN A 138 -12.83 -5.86 -3.88
C GLN A 138 -13.41 -6.30 -2.51
N SER A 139 -12.52 -6.44 -1.52
CA SER A 139 -12.87 -6.73 -0.13
C SER A 139 -13.78 -5.67 0.50
N SER A 140 -13.74 -4.42 0.02
CA SER A 140 -14.66 -3.34 0.41
C SER A 140 -16.13 -3.69 0.13
N HIS A 141 -16.36 -4.56 -0.85
CA HIS A 141 -17.68 -5.11 -1.14
C HIS A 141 -18.01 -6.32 -0.27
N GLN A 142 -17.22 -6.68 0.75
CA GLN A 142 -17.39 -7.94 1.50
C GLN A 142 -17.31 -9.17 0.57
N ARG A 143 -16.36 -9.18 -0.37
CA ARG A 143 -16.05 -10.33 -1.22
C ARG A 143 -14.58 -10.67 -1.07
N PHE A 144 -14.29 -11.87 -0.61
CA PHE A 144 -12.94 -12.38 -0.39
C PHE A 144 -12.73 -13.62 -1.26
N TYR A 145 -11.63 -13.64 -2.01
CA TYR A 145 -11.36 -14.71 -2.97
C TYR A 145 -10.09 -15.47 -2.56
N LEU A 146 -10.22 -16.77 -2.40
CA LEU A 146 -9.12 -17.68 -2.10
C LEU A 146 -8.86 -18.61 -3.29
N VAL A 147 -7.67 -18.56 -3.87
CA VAL A 147 -7.22 -19.64 -4.76
C VAL A 147 -6.87 -20.85 -3.90
N SER A 148 -7.36 -22.03 -4.24
CA SER A 148 -7.15 -23.25 -3.46
C SER A 148 -6.77 -24.43 -4.34
N ALA A 149 -5.76 -25.18 -3.93
CA ALA A 149 -5.26 -26.35 -4.64
C ALA A 149 -4.61 -27.36 -3.69
N SER A 150 -4.61 -28.63 -4.08
CA SER A 150 -3.90 -29.71 -3.37
C SER A 150 -2.63 -30.07 -4.14
N LEU A 151 -1.53 -30.27 -3.40
CA LEU A 151 -0.25 -30.71 -3.97
C LEU A 151 -0.17 -32.24 -3.90
N ILE A 152 -0.26 -32.90 -5.05
CA ILE A 152 -0.34 -34.36 -5.12
C ILE A 152 0.84 -34.97 -5.90
N CYS A 153 1.24 -36.17 -5.51
CA CYS A 153 2.10 -37.02 -6.32
C CYS A 153 1.27 -37.62 -7.46
N ALA A 154 1.70 -37.46 -8.71
CA ALA A 154 0.99 -37.96 -9.89
C ALA A 154 0.95 -39.50 -10.00
N GLU A 155 1.65 -40.21 -9.11
CA GLU A 155 1.67 -41.67 -9.07
C GLU A 155 0.51 -42.22 -8.23
N PRO A 156 -0.35 -43.08 -8.80
CA PRO A 156 -1.48 -43.67 -8.08
C PRO A 156 -1.04 -44.37 -6.78
N GLY A 157 -1.67 -44.01 -5.66
CA GLY A 157 -1.44 -44.63 -4.35
C GLY A 157 -0.48 -43.88 -3.43
N TYR A 158 0.21 -42.84 -3.92
CA TYR A 158 1.05 -41.98 -3.09
C TYR A 158 0.22 -40.88 -2.40
N PRO A 159 0.57 -40.49 -1.16
CA PRO A 159 -0.12 -39.43 -0.44
C PRO A 159 0.15 -38.05 -1.07
N GLU A 160 -0.63 -37.05 -0.63
CA GLU A 160 -0.31 -35.64 -0.85
C GLU A 160 1.09 -35.32 -0.35
N GLN A 161 1.76 -34.37 -1.02
CA GLN A 161 3.12 -34.01 -0.69
C GLN A 161 3.15 -32.96 0.42
N SER A 162 3.80 -33.30 1.53
CA SER A 162 4.13 -32.35 2.59
C SER A 162 5.35 -31.52 2.19
N LEU A 163 5.36 -30.24 2.57
CA LEU A 163 6.51 -29.37 2.36
C LEU A 163 7.64 -29.70 3.32
N ASP A 164 8.86 -29.81 2.78
CA ASP A 164 10.07 -29.91 3.58
C ASP A 164 10.60 -28.51 3.91
N LEU A 165 10.25 -28.04 5.11
CA LEU A 165 10.72 -26.76 5.63
C LEU A 165 12.24 -26.73 5.85
N SER A 166 12.88 -27.90 6.06
CA SER A 166 14.34 -27.96 6.25
C SER A 166 15.11 -27.68 4.95
N SER A 167 14.50 -28.03 3.82
CA SER A 167 15.00 -27.73 2.47
C SER A 167 14.56 -26.34 1.96
N GLN A 168 13.96 -25.51 2.82
CA GLN A 168 13.40 -24.19 2.48
C GLN A 168 12.37 -24.25 1.33
N GLU A 169 11.61 -25.34 1.24
CA GLU A 169 10.53 -25.44 0.27
C GLU A 169 9.42 -24.44 0.59
N LYS A 170 8.93 -23.75 -0.44
CA LYS A 170 7.85 -22.77 -0.36
C LYS A 170 6.81 -23.02 -1.44
N VAL A 171 5.58 -22.63 -1.14
CA VAL A 171 4.45 -22.69 -2.08
C VAL A 171 3.91 -21.29 -2.33
N SER A 172 3.69 -20.99 -3.60
CA SER A 172 3.20 -19.70 -4.05
C SER A 172 2.37 -19.87 -5.32
N PHE A 173 1.54 -18.88 -5.60
CA PHE A 173 0.85 -18.72 -6.88
C PHE A 173 1.24 -17.39 -7.52
N VAL A 174 0.97 -17.27 -8.82
CA VAL A 174 1.24 -16.07 -9.60
C VAL A 174 -0.05 -15.60 -10.26
N ILE A 175 -0.09 -14.31 -10.62
CA ILE A 175 -1.16 -13.73 -11.40
C ILE A 175 -0.59 -13.36 -12.76
N ARG A 176 -1.24 -13.85 -13.81
CA ARG A 176 -0.84 -13.63 -15.19
C ARG A 176 -1.96 -12.97 -15.96
N ARG A 177 -1.59 -12.09 -16.87
CA ARG A 177 -2.51 -11.38 -17.76
C ARG A 177 -2.60 -12.14 -19.08
N LEU A 178 -3.81 -12.34 -19.56
CA LEU A 178 -4.07 -12.86 -20.90
C LEU A 178 -4.38 -11.69 -21.82
N VAL A 179 -3.70 -11.62 -22.96
CA VAL A 179 -3.90 -10.60 -24.00
C VAL A 179 -4.29 -11.31 -25.29
N PRO A 180 -5.32 -10.81 -26.02
CA PRO A 180 -5.72 -11.43 -27.27
C PRO A 180 -4.58 -11.30 -28.31
N PRO A 181 -4.40 -12.30 -29.18
CA PRO A 181 -3.36 -12.24 -30.20
C PRO A 181 -3.64 -11.08 -31.18
N ALA A 182 -2.57 -10.47 -31.70
CA ALA A 182 -2.63 -9.33 -32.61
C ALA A 182 -3.59 -9.58 -33.79
N GLY A 183 -4.52 -8.64 -34.03
CA GLY A 183 -5.58 -8.75 -35.04
C GLY A 183 -6.94 -9.26 -34.54
N LYS A 184 -7.08 -9.55 -33.23
CA LYS A 184 -8.36 -9.81 -32.55
C LYS A 184 -8.62 -8.81 -31.41
N GLU A 185 -8.29 -7.55 -31.61
CA GLU A 185 -8.40 -6.50 -30.58
C GLU A 185 -9.86 -6.07 -30.30
N ASP A 186 -10.80 -6.37 -31.21
CA ASP A 186 -12.22 -6.00 -31.11
C ASP A 186 -13.07 -6.91 -30.21
N ILE A 187 -12.46 -7.74 -29.35
CA ILE A 187 -13.22 -8.57 -28.40
C ILE A 187 -13.75 -7.65 -27.29
N ALA A 188 -15.06 -7.35 -27.35
CA ALA A 188 -15.74 -6.55 -26.35
C ALA A 188 -15.55 -7.14 -24.93
N GLU A 189 -15.48 -6.27 -23.92
CA GLU A 189 -15.14 -6.52 -22.51
C GLU A 189 -15.93 -7.64 -21.80
N ASN A 190 -16.98 -8.19 -22.42
CA ASN A 190 -17.88 -9.20 -21.89
C ASN A 190 -18.12 -10.43 -22.81
N GLN A 191 -17.33 -10.62 -23.87
CA GLN A 191 -17.47 -11.83 -24.71
C GLN A 191 -16.82 -13.06 -24.06
N VAL A 192 -17.46 -14.21 -24.23
CA VAL A 192 -16.95 -15.51 -23.78
C VAL A 192 -15.69 -15.83 -24.58
N ILE A 193 -14.59 -16.09 -23.88
CA ILE A 193 -13.32 -16.48 -24.50
C ILE A 193 -13.46 -17.94 -25.00
N GLU A 194 -13.79 -18.12 -26.27
CA GLU A 194 -14.02 -19.46 -26.85
C GLU A 194 -12.76 -20.33 -26.87
N ASN A 195 -11.57 -19.73 -27.00
CA ASN A 195 -10.31 -20.47 -26.99
C ASN A 195 -9.20 -19.71 -26.25
N ILE A 196 -9.08 -19.94 -24.94
CA ILE A 196 -8.03 -19.37 -24.08
C ILE A 196 -6.63 -19.79 -24.53
N ALA A 197 -6.50 -20.97 -25.18
CA ALA A 197 -5.20 -21.55 -25.52
C ALA A 197 -4.39 -20.72 -26.54
N ASP A 198 -5.07 -19.89 -27.33
CA ASP A 198 -4.46 -19.06 -28.38
C ASP A 198 -4.05 -17.67 -27.87
N TRP A 199 -4.31 -17.35 -26.61
CA TRP A 199 -4.02 -16.04 -26.02
C TRP A 199 -2.57 -15.96 -25.56
N ASP A 200 -2.01 -14.75 -25.66
CA ASP A 200 -0.66 -14.47 -25.17
C ASP A 200 -0.69 -14.27 -23.65
N GLU A 201 0.13 -15.02 -22.93
CA GLU A 201 0.31 -14.91 -21.48
C GLU A 201 1.43 -13.93 -21.13
N TYR A 202 1.15 -13.04 -20.19
CA TYR A 202 2.09 -12.09 -19.63
C TYR A 202 2.27 -12.34 -18.14
N GLY A 203 3.53 -12.45 -17.69
CA GLY A 203 3.90 -12.53 -16.28
C GLY A 203 4.15 -11.15 -15.69
N PHE A 204 3.74 -10.95 -14.44
CA PHE A 204 3.98 -9.71 -13.70
C PHE A 204 5.34 -9.78 -13.00
N ILE A 205 6.30 -8.94 -13.39
CA ILE A 205 7.66 -8.98 -12.84
C ILE A 205 8.01 -7.71 -12.05
N ASN A 206 8.74 -7.91 -10.95
CA ASN A 206 9.25 -6.83 -10.11
C ASN A 206 10.66 -6.44 -10.56
N THR A 207 10.79 -5.28 -11.18
CA THR A 207 12.07 -4.69 -11.64
C THR A 207 12.52 -3.60 -10.66
N SER A 208 13.80 -3.22 -10.71
CA SER A 208 14.33 -2.09 -9.92
C SER A 208 13.64 -0.76 -10.25
N SER A 209 13.12 -0.60 -11.47
CA SER A 209 12.38 0.57 -11.95
C SER A 209 10.86 0.50 -11.72
N GLY A 210 10.36 -0.53 -11.03
CA GLY A 210 8.93 -0.75 -10.79
C GLY A 210 8.41 -2.05 -11.39
N HIS A 211 7.11 -2.11 -11.64
CA HIS A 211 6.42 -3.31 -12.12
C HIS A 211 6.22 -3.28 -13.63
N LYS A 212 6.33 -4.42 -14.31
CA LYS A 212 6.01 -4.54 -15.74
C LYS A 212 5.39 -5.90 -16.08
N TRP A 213 4.55 -5.91 -17.12
CA TRP A 213 4.06 -7.12 -17.76
C TRP A 213 5.03 -7.58 -18.84
N LEU A 214 5.56 -8.79 -18.69
CA LEU A 214 6.47 -9.38 -19.66
C LEU A 214 5.78 -10.53 -20.39
N ARG A 215 5.77 -10.50 -21.72
CA ARG A 215 5.25 -11.60 -22.54
C ARG A 215 6.04 -12.88 -22.29
N ILE A 216 5.33 -13.97 -22.04
CA ILE A 216 5.92 -15.31 -21.92
C ILE A 216 5.87 -15.99 -23.28
N ASP A 217 4.66 -16.38 -23.69
CA ASP A 217 4.32 -17.08 -24.93
C ASP A 217 2.79 -17.24 -24.98
N GLN A 218 2.27 -17.96 -25.97
CA GLN A 218 0.89 -18.43 -26.00
C GLN A 218 0.59 -19.35 -24.81
N SER A 219 -0.62 -19.26 -24.23
CA SER A 219 -1.03 -19.97 -23.01
C SER A 219 -0.77 -21.49 -23.04
N LYS A 220 -0.91 -22.13 -24.21
CA LYS A 220 -0.67 -23.57 -24.38
C LYS A 220 0.82 -23.96 -24.33
N SER A 221 1.72 -23.01 -24.49
CA SER A 221 3.16 -23.24 -24.58
C SER A 221 3.72 -23.86 -23.30
N VAL A 222 4.75 -24.70 -23.45
CA VAL A 222 5.48 -25.26 -22.31
C VAL A 222 6.21 -24.16 -21.53
N ALA A 223 6.54 -23.04 -22.18
CA ALA A 223 7.14 -21.87 -21.54
C ALA A 223 6.26 -21.32 -20.41
N CYS A 224 4.93 -21.29 -20.60
CA CYS A 224 3.96 -20.87 -19.60
C CYS A 224 3.92 -21.78 -18.35
N LYS A 225 4.45 -23.00 -18.41
CA LYS A 225 4.53 -23.86 -17.21
C LYS A 225 5.72 -23.51 -16.31
N LYS A 226 6.66 -22.69 -16.80
CA LYS A 226 7.83 -22.24 -16.05
C LYS A 226 7.55 -20.86 -15.44
N LEU A 227 8.07 -20.66 -14.24
CA LEU A 227 8.06 -19.36 -13.57
C LEU A 227 9.10 -18.45 -14.25
N LEU A 228 8.73 -17.19 -14.50
CA LEU A 228 9.70 -16.18 -14.96
C LEU A 228 10.64 -15.75 -13.82
N GLU A 229 11.81 -15.26 -14.20
CA GLU A 229 12.73 -14.65 -13.23
C GLU A 229 12.11 -13.35 -12.68
N ARG A 230 12.08 -13.20 -11.36
CA ARG A 230 11.48 -12.04 -10.65
C ARG A 230 9.96 -11.87 -10.83
N GLU A 231 9.24 -12.92 -11.24
CA GLU A 231 7.77 -12.95 -11.24
C GLU A 231 7.23 -12.79 -9.81
N GLU A 232 6.20 -11.95 -9.64
CA GLU A 232 5.56 -11.71 -8.35
C GLU A 232 4.89 -13.00 -7.85
N GLN A 233 5.42 -13.51 -6.73
CA GLN A 233 4.93 -14.73 -6.07
C GLN A 233 4.07 -14.36 -4.87
N LEU A 234 2.80 -14.76 -4.90
CA LEU A 234 1.85 -14.61 -3.81
C LEU A 234 1.84 -15.88 -2.95
N ALA A 235 1.87 -15.72 -1.63
CA ALA A 235 2.02 -16.85 -0.72
C ALA A 235 0.76 -17.74 -0.67
N LEU A 236 0.97 -19.05 -0.58
CA LEU A 236 -0.05 -20.02 -0.22
C LEU A 236 0.17 -20.47 1.24
N PHE A 237 -0.91 -20.60 2.01
CA PHE A 237 -0.89 -21.15 3.36
C PHE A 237 -1.57 -22.53 3.39
N PRO A 238 -1.07 -23.47 4.22
CA PRO A 238 -1.67 -24.79 4.37
C PRO A 238 -2.88 -24.78 5.31
N VAL A 239 -3.94 -25.47 4.93
CA VAL A 239 -5.13 -25.79 5.73
C VAL A 239 -5.27 -27.30 5.83
N ASN A 240 -5.01 -27.82 7.02
CA ASN A 240 -5.10 -29.25 7.29
C ASN A 240 -6.53 -29.65 7.62
N TYR A 241 -6.96 -30.79 7.09
CA TYR A 241 -8.27 -31.37 7.38
C TYR A 241 -8.21 -32.89 7.39
N SER A 242 -9.08 -33.50 8.19
CA SER A 242 -9.22 -34.94 8.23
C SER A 242 -10.33 -35.37 7.28
N ASP A 243 -10.02 -36.23 6.32
CA ASP A 243 -11.01 -36.99 5.58
C ASP A 243 -11.08 -38.42 6.14
N SER A 244 -12.16 -39.14 5.85
CA SER A 244 -12.59 -40.41 6.46
C SER A 244 -11.53 -41.51 6.62
N CYS A 245 -10.36 -41.38 5.99
CA CYS A 245 -9.25 -42.32 6.09
C CYS A 245 -7.88 -41.69 6.41
N ARG A 246 -7.65 -40.39 6.18
CA ARG A 246 -6.33 -39.73 6.35
C ARG A 246 -6.46 -38.21 6.54
N ASP A 247 -5.47 -37.65 7.22
CA ASP A 247 -5.23 -36.20 7.26
C ASP A 247 -4.64 -35.74 5.92
N ARG A 248 -5.12 -34.58 5.47
CA ARG A 248 -4.84 -33.99 4.16
C ARG A 248 -4.56 -32.50 4.30
N THR A 249 -3.87 -31.94 3.32
CA THR A 249 -3.47 -30.53 3.30
C THR A 249 -3.98 -29.86 2.03
N LEU A 250 -4.78 -28.82 2.23
CA LEU A 250 -5.21 -27.91 1.18
C LEU A 250 -4.34 -26.65 1.24
N PHE A 251 -3.78 -26.22 0.11
CA PHE A 251 -3.06 -24.94 0.05
C PHE A 251 -3.99 -23.86 -0.49
N SER A 252 -4.07 -22.74 0.22
CA SER A 252 -4.92 -21.61 -0.16
C SER A 252 -4.18 -20.29 -0.09
N GLY A 253 -4.54 -19.33 -0.95
CA GLY A 253 -3.94 -17.99 -0.95
C GLY A 253 -4.97 -16.93 -1.30
N LEU A 254 -4.84 -15.76 -0.68
CA LEU A 254 -5.74 -14.63 -0.92
C LEU A 254 -5.40 -13.97 -2.25
N VAL A 255 -6.39 -13.85 -3.13
CA VAL A 255 -6.26 -13.07 -4.38
C VAL A 255 -6.40 -11.57 -4.03
N PRO A 256 -5.35 -10.75 -4.21
CA PRO A 256 -5.37 -9.36 -3.77
C PRO A 256 -6.07 -8.48 -4.81
N VAL A 257 -7.40 -8.56 -4.90
CA VAL A 257 -8.20 -7.79 -5.88
C VAL A 257 -8.02 -6.27 -5.72
N GLY A 258 -7.64 -5.79 -4.52
CA GLY A 258 -7.30 -4.39 -4.27
C GLY A 258 -6.06 -3.92 -5.04
N SER A 259 -5.14 -4.82 -5.42
CA SER A 259 -3.96 -4.51 -6.24
C SER A 259 -4.29 -4.39 -7.73
N ARG A 260 -5.57 -4.35 -8.12
CA ARG A 260 -5.98 -4.18 -9.51
C ARG A 260 -5.36 -2.94 -10.16
N GLU A 261 -5.34 -1.79 -9.49
CA GLU A 261 -4.78 -0.57 -10.09
C GLU A 261 -3.28 -0.71 -10.36
N LYS A 262 -2.55 -1.38 -9.45
CA LYS A 262 -1.14 -1.74 -9.64
C LYS A 262 -0.95 -2.61 -10.90
N TRP A 263 -1.83 -3.59 -11.12
CA TRP A 263 -1.78 -4.46 -12.29
C TRP A 263 -2.18 -3.76 -13.58
N MET A 264 -3.18 -2.87 -13.53
CA MET A 264 -3.66 -2.14 -14.72
C MET A 264 -2.70 -1.05 -15.17
N ALA A 265 -2.03 -0.38 -14.22
CA ALA A 265 -1.09 0.71 -14.52
C ALA A 265 0.28 0.24 -15.03
N ALA A 266 0.62 -1.04 -14.87
CA ALA A 266 1.95 -1.53 -15.23
C ALA A 266 2.14 -1.59 -16.77
N PRO A 267 3.29 -1.10 -17.29
CA PRO A 267 3.61 -1.14 -18.71
C PRO A 267 3.78 -2.58 -19.24
N VAL A 268 3.52 -2.77 -20.54
CA VAL A 268 3.60 -4.06 -21.24
C VAL A 268 4.85 -4.11 -22.12
N ALA A 269 5.59 -5.22 -22.07
CA ALA A 269 6.80 -5.47 -22.86
C ALA A 269 6.74 -6.85 -23.55
N ASP A 270 7.04 -6.88 -24.85
CA ASP A 270 6.89 -8.08 -25.69
C ASP A 270 8.15 -8.95 -25.80
N THR A 271 9.32 -8.46 -25.38
CA THR A 271 10.59 -9.17 -25.51
C THR A 271 11.36 -9.28 -24.20
N LEU A 272 11.83 -10.50 -23.90
CA LEU A 272 12.85 -10.81 -22.88
C LEU A 272 14.24 -10.22 -23.19
N ALA A 273 14.45 -9.68 -24.39
CA ALA A 273 15.70 -9.09 -24.87
C ALA A 273 16.08 -7.74 -24.22
N GLY A 274 15.51 -7.44 -23.04
CA GLY A 274 15.88 -6.32 -22.17
C GLY A 274 16.22 -6.76 -20.74
N ILE A 275 16.50 -8.06 -20.54
CA ILE A 275 17.29 -8.53 -19.39
C ILE A 275 18.71 -8.75 -19.90
N GLU A 276 19.29 -7.74 -20.55
CA GLU A 276 20.73 -7.65 -20.56
C GLU A 276 21.13 -7.34 -19.11
N ILE A 277 22.16 -8.04 -18.64
CA ILE A 277 22.98 -7.57 -17.54
C ILE A 277 23.60 -6.28 -18.05
N ASP A 278 22.84 -5.20 -18.00
CA ASP A 278 23.37 -3.87 -18.22
C ASP A 278 24.20 -3.59 -16.98
N SER A 279 25.49 -3.90 -17.11
CA SER A 279 26.53 -3.06 -16.57
C SER A 279 26.00 -1.64 -16.51
N SER A 280 25.87 -1.15 -15.28
CA SER A 280 25.76 0.25 -14.93
C SER A 280 26.37 1.14 -16.02
N GLU A 281 25.54 1.71 -16.91
CA GLU A 281 25.77 2.99 -17.60
C GLU A 281 24.75 3.34 -18.69
N GLN A 282 23.92 2.44 -19.24
CA GLN A 282 23.11 2.80 -20.42
C GLN A 282 21.67 2.26 -20.46
N ALA A 283 20.88 2.51 -19.41
CA ALA A 283 19.42 2.37 -19.48
C ALA A 283 18.69 3.42 -18.61
N PHE A 284 18.99 4.68 -18.87
CA PHE A 284 18.02 5.76 -18.67
C PHE A 284 17.71 6.31 -20.05
N ASP A 285 16.43 6.35 -20.43
CA ASP A 285 16.03 7.38 -21.39
C ASP A 285 16.44 8.72 -20.76
N SER A 286 17.11 9.54 -21.55
CA SER A 286 17.63 10.85 -21.18
C SER A 286 16.52 11.70 -20.56
N GLY A 287 16.52 11.86 -19.23
CA GLY A 287 15.70 12.90 -18.59
C GLY A 287 15.49 12.81 -17.08
N ILE A 288 15.58 11.65 -16.43
CA ILE A 288 15.34 11.55 -14.98
C ILE A 288 16.46 10.75 -14.31
N SER A 289 17.44 11.47 -13.79
CA SER A 289 18.56 10.91 -13.03
C SER A 289 18.07 10.22 -11.74
N HIS A 290 18.77 9.20 -11.25
CA HIS A 290 18.46 8.61 -9.93
C HIS A 290 18.47 9.65 -8.80
N ALA A 291 19.33 10.67 -8.92
CA ALA A 291 19.37 11.81 -8.03
C ALA A 291 18.05 12.62 -8.06
N ARG A 292 17.44 12.80 -9.22
CA ARG A 292 16.13 13.47 -9.37
C ARG A 292 15.02 12.71 -8.64
N ILE A 293 14.99 11.38 -8.75
CA ILE A 293 13.99 10.55 -8.04
C ILE A 293 14.19 10.64 -6.51
N LEU A 294 15.44 10.59 -6.05
CA LEU A 294 15.75 10.74 -4.62
C LEU A 294 15.36 12.13 -4.13
N PHE A 295 15.69 13.18 -4.87
CA PHE A 295 15.30 14.55 -4.54
C PHE A 295 13.78 14.70 -4.46
N GLN A 296 13.06 14.09 -5.40
CA GLN A 296 11.60 14.13 -5.39
C GLN A 296 11.02 13.44 -4.15
N THR A 297 11.53 12.25 -3.84
CA THR A 297 11.04 11.43 -2.74
C THR A 297 11.37 12.03 -1.37
N ASP A 298 12.58 12.56 -1.20
CA ASP A 298 13.09 13.01 0.10
C ASP A 298 12.79 14.48 0.38
N VAL A 299 12.61 15.33 -0.65
CA VAL A 299 12.49 16.79 -0.48
C VAL A 299 11.19 17.33 -1.05
N THR A 300 10.92 17.14 -2.36
CA THR A 300 9.81 17.84 -3.00
C THR A 300 8.45 17.30 -2.55
N GLU A 301 8.28 15.99 -2.45
CA GLU A 301 7.02 15.36 -2.01
C GLU A 301 6.67 15.73 -0.54
N PRO A 302 7.60 15.60 0.44
CA PRO A 302 7.34 16.09 1.79
C PRO A 302 7.00 17.59 1.85
N TRP A 303 7.67 18.43 1.06
CA TRP A 303 7.35 19.85 1.00
C TRP A 303 5.95 20.11 0.44
N LYS A 304 5.56 19.44 -0.65
CA LYS A 304 4.19 19.52 -1.20
C LYS A 304 3.14 19.14 -0.16
N ILE A 305 3.37 18.05 0.57
CA ILE A 305 2.45 17.61 1.64
C ILE A 305 2.28 18.71 2.69
N LEU A 306 3.35 19.43 3.07
CA LEU A 306 3.23 20.55 4.00
C LEU A 306 2.38 21.71 3.44
N VAL A 307 2.52 22.00 2.15
CA VAL A 307 1.73 23.03 1.47
C VAL A 307 0.25 22.64 1.40
N GLU A 308 -0.05 21.40 1.03
CA GLU A 308 -1.43 20.88 0.98
C GLU A 308 -2.07 20.86 2.38
N GLN A 309 -1.32 20.43 3.40
CA GLN A 309 -1.78 20.46 4.79
C GLN A 309 -2.10 21.89 5.24
N ALA A 310 -1.23 22.85 4.91
CA ALA A 310 -1.46 24.26 5.25
C ALA A 310 -2.71 24.82 4.58
N GLU A 311 -2.93 24.55 3.28
CA GLU A 311 -4.14 24.99 2.57
C GLU A 311 -5.41 24.31 3.10
N PHE A 312 -5.37 23.00 3.36
CA PHE A 312 -6.50 22.29 3.96
C PHE A 312 -6.88 22.90 5.32
N LYS A 313 -5.89 23.27 6.14
CA LYS A 313 -6.12 23.92 7.44
C LYS A 313 -6.62 25.36 7.30
N LYS A 314 -6.13 26.12 6.31
CA LYS A 314 -6.63 27.45 5.97
C LYS A 314 -8.11 27.40 5.61
N GLU A 315 -8.51 26.46 4.75
CA GLU A 315 -9.92 26.22 4.43
C GLU A 315 -10.72 25.81 5.66
N GLY A 316 -10.21 24.87 6.47
CA GLY A 316 -10.88 24.41 7.69
C GLY A 316 -11.10 25.53 8.72
N LEU A 317 -10.12 26.40 8.92
CA LEU A 317 -10.20 27.56 9.82
C LEU A 317 -11.17 28.63 9.29
N SER A 318 -11.22 28.82 7.96
CA SER A 318 -12.15 29.75 7.32
C SER A 318 -13.62 29.30 7.37
N ARG A 319 -13.87 27.98 7.42
CA ARG A 319 -15.21 27.36 7.46
C ARG A 319 -15.83 27.29 8.86
N SER A 320 -15.32 28.05 9.83
CA SER A 320 -15.80 28.08 11.22
C SER A 320 -17.34 28.04 11.28
N PHE A 321 -17.87 26.96 11.85
CA PHE A 321 -19.29 26.64 11.88
C PHE A 321 -20.03 27.69 12.72
N THR A 322 -20.82 28.55 12.08
CA THR A 322 -21.68 29.56 12.71
C THR A 322 -22.84 29.00 13.56
N ARG A 323 -22.78 27.75 14.02
CA ARG A 323 -23.94 27.03 14.58
C ARG A 323 -23.90 26.65 16.05
N PHE A 324 -22.87 27.05 16.80
CA PHE A 324 -22.89 26.90 18.26
C PHE A 324 -22.67 28.25 18.93
N ASP A 325 -23.77 28.79 19.47
CA ASP A 325 -23.80 29.90 20.42
C ASP A 325 -23.02 29.48 21.68
N THR A 326 -21.71 29.65 21.63
CA THR A 326 -20.84 29.51 22.79
C THR A 326 -20.34 30.91 23.09
N SER A 327 -20.69 31.43 24.26
CA SER A 327 -20.43 32.79 24.73
C SER A 327 -18.94 33.05 25.07
N GLY A 328 -18.01 32.46 24.31
CA GLY A 328 -16.57 32.66 24.37
C GLY A 328 -16.02 32.94 22.96
N SER A 329 -15.08 33.87 22.86
CA SER A 329 -14.48 34.40 21.63
C SER A 329 -14.14 33.31 20.60
N SER A 330 -14.97 33.16 19.56
CA SER A 330 -14.66 32.29 18.41
C SER A 330 -13.34 32.66 17.72
N GLY A 331 -12.83 33.88 17.91
CA GLY A 331 -11.53 34.31 17.38
C GLY A 331 -10.36 33.63 18.11
N ASP A 332 -10.41 33.57 19.44
CA ASP A 332 -9.29 33.11 20.27
C ASP A 332 -8.96 31.62 20.01
N GLU A 333 -9.99 30.79 19.78
CA GLU A 333 -9.83 29.37 19.46
C GLU A 333 -9.26 29.15 18.05
N THR A 334 -9.69 29.96 17.07
CA THR A 334 -9.13 29.90 15.71
C THR A 334 -7.67 30.35 15.66
N ASP A 335 -7.30 31.36 16.44
CA ASP A 335 -5.92 31.85 16.52
C ASP A 335 -5.02 30.89 17.32
N ARG A 336 -5.57 30.20 18.34
CA ARG A 336 -4.88 29.08 19.00
C ARG A 336 -4.58 27.95 18.03
N ALA A 337 -5.60 27.44 17.33
CA ALA A 337 -5.42 26.38 16.35
C ALA A 337 -4.42 26.76 15.25
N ARG A 338 -4.46 28.02 14.78
CA ARG A 338 -3.49 28.53 13.79
C ARG A 338 -2.05 28.48 14.30
N ARG A 339 -1.80 28.84 15.56
CA ARG A 339 -0.47 28.81 16.17
C ARG A 339 0.07 27.40 16.33
N THR A 340 -0.74 26.48 16.86
CA THR A 340 -0.38 25.07 16.95
C THR A 340 -0.02 24.51 15.57
N HIS A 341 -0.78 24.90 14.54
CA HIS A 341 -0.47 24.51 13.17
C HIS A 341 0.85 25.09 12.65
N ARG A 342 1.15 26.37 12.92
CA ARG A 342 2.44 26.98 12.57
C ARG A 342 3.61 26.27 13.23
N ASP A 343 3.51 25.93 14.51
CA ASP A 343 4.58 25.24 15.24
C ASP A 343 4.79 23.81 14.68
N ASN A 344 3.72 23.08 14.37
CA ASN A 344 3.80 21.78 13.71
C ASN A 344 4.42 21.85 12.31
N THR A 345 4.01 22.84 11.50
CA THR A 345 4.58 23.05 10.17
C THR A 345 6.05 23.45 10.26
N GLN A 346 6.44 24.28 11.24
CA GLN A 346 7.82 24.65 11.48
C GLN A 346 8.68 23.43 11.83
N MET A 347 8.18 22.56 12.71
CA MET A 347 8.85 21.32 13.09
C MET A 347 9.15 20.44 11.87
N ALA A 348 8.12 20.18 11.05
CA ALA A 348 8.29 19.39 9.83
C ALA A 348 9.19 20.09 8.80
N SER A 349 9.13 21.42 8.71
CA SER A 349 9.99 22.21 7.82
C SER A 349 11.47 22.02 8.14
N TRP A 350 11.87 21.94 9.41
CA TRP A 350 13.28 21.68 9.75
C TRP A 350 13.78 20.33 9.26
N TYR A 351 12.96 19.27 9.32
CA TYR A 351 13.34 17.96 8.80
C TYR A 351 13.48 17.97 7.27
N VAL A 352 12.53 18.59 6.57
CA VAL A 352 12.63 18.74 5.10
C VAL A 352 13.86 19.57 4.70
N LEU A 353 14.15 20.65 5.43
CA LEU A 353 15.37 21.44 5.21
C LEU A 353 16.64 20.61 5.47
N LEU A 354 16.65 19.76 6.49
CA LEU A 354 17.77 18.88 6.79
C LEU A 354 18.00 17.86 5.68
N ASP A 355 16.93 17.22 5.18
CA ASP A 355 17.00 16.27 4.08
C ASP A 355 17.44 16.93 2.77
N PHE A 356 16.93 18.14 2.48
CA PHE A 356 17.38 18.94 1.34
C PHE A 356 18.88 19.26 1.47
N THR A 357 19.32 19.66 2.65
CA THR A 357 20.73 19.95 2.88
C THR A 357 21.62 18.72 2.68
N LYS A 358 21.22 17.56 3.22
CA LYS A 358 21.91 16.28 3.03
C LYS A 358 21.97 15.89 1.55
N PHE A 359 20.90 16.14 0.81
CA PHE A 359 20.85 15.89 -0.62
C PHE A 359 21.87 16.75 -1.37
N LEU A 360 21.89 18.07 -1.13
CA LEU A 360 22.85 18.98 -1.77
C LEU A 360 24.30 18.60 -1.44
N GLU A 361 24.61 18.30 -0.19
CA GLU A 361 25.97 17.92 0.22
C GLU A 361 26.43 16.61 -0.44
N LYS A 362 25.54 15.62 -0.55
CA LYS A 362 25.87 14.28 -1.04
C LYS A 362 25.88 14.20 -2.57
N HIS A 363 24.92 14.83 -3.23
CA HIS A 363 24.69 14.68 -4.67
C HIS A 363 25.17 15.89 -5.49
N LEU A 364 25.27 17.08 -4.90
CA LEU A 364 25.70 18.32 -5.56
C LEU A 364 26.74 19.09 -4.71
N PRO A 365 27.89 18.48 -4.35
CA PRO A 365 28.84 19.07 -3.40
C PRO A 365 29.48 20.38 -3.90
N ALA A 366 29.63 20.54 -5.23
CA ALA A 366 30.11 21.79 -5.81
C ALA A 366 29.13 22.94 -5.55
N LEU A 367 27.84 22.69 -5.78
CA LEU A 367 26.76 23.64 -5.53
C LEU A 367 26.66 23.99 -4.04
N TRP A 368 26.75 22.99 -3.17
CA TRP A 368 26.74 23.19 -1.72
C TRP A 368 27.90 24.08 -1.22
N ASN A 369 29.10 23.90 -1.77
CA ASN A 369 30.25 24.73 -1.42
C ASN A 369 30.07 26.20 -1.87
N VAL A 370 29.45 26.43 -3.03
CA VAL A 370 29.13 27.78 -3.52
C VAL A 370 28.04 28.41 -2.65
N ALA A 371 26.97 27.67 -2.36
CA ALA A 371 25.90 28.07 -1.44
C ALA A 371 26.46 28.53 -0.08
N ALA A 372 27.35 27.75 0.51
CA ALA A 372 28.01 28.09 1.78
C ALA A 372 28.88 29.35 1.69
N GLN A 373 29.59 29.56 0.58
CA GLN A 373 30.41 30.75 0.36
C GLN A 373 29.59 32.03 0.17
N LEU A 374 28.47 31.94 -0.55
CA LEU A 374 27.56 33.07 -0.76
C LEU A 374 26.91 33.51 0.56
N ALA A 375 26.47 32.57 1.40
CA ALA A 375 25.91 32.94 2.70
C ALA A 375 26.95 33.52 3.68
N ALA A 376 28.21 33.09 3.57
CA ALA A 376 29.30 33.65 4.37
C ALA A 376 29.74 35.05 3.90
N ASN A 377 29.55 35.37 2.61
CA ASN A 377 30.02 36.61 2.01
C ASN A 377 28.90 37.28 1.18
N PRO A 378 28.06 38.14 1.79
CA PRO A 378 26.92 38.78 1.13
C PRO A 378 27.29 39.75 -0.02
N GLY A 379 28.59 39.93 -0.32
CA GLY A 379 29.08 40.71 -1.45
C GLY A 379 29.39 39.88 -2.71
N LEU A 380 29.36 38.55 -2.63
CA LEU A 380 29.57 37.66 -3.77
C LEU A 380 28.27 37.48 -4.55
N GLN A 381 28.38 37.40 -5.87
CA GLN A 381 27.25 37.11 -6.76
C GLN A 381 27.36 35.68 -7.29
N ILE A 382 26.23 35.08 -7.68
CA ILE A 382 26.21 33.73 -8.27
C ILE A 382 27.10 33.68 -9.53
N SER A 383 27.17 34.77 -10.29
CA SER A 383 28.01 34.92 -11.48
C SER A 383 29.53 34.86 -11.23
N ASP A 384 29.96 34.95 -9.97
CA ASP A 384 31.38 34.87 -9.61
C ASP A 384 31.90 33.42 -9.59
N PHE A 385 31.00 32.43 -9.76
CA PHE A 385 31.31 31.01 -9.71
C PHE A 385 31.13 30.34 -11.08
N ASP A 386 31.98 29.35 -11.36
CA ASP A 386 31.90 28.53 -12.58
C ASP A 386 30.90 27.39 -12.36
N LEU A 387 29.62 27.66 -12.64
CA LEU A 387 28.50 26.73 -12.51
C LEU A 387 27.86 26.46 -13.87
N ASP A 388 27.34 25.25 -14.07
CA ASP A 388 26.51 24.93 -15.23
C ASP A 388 25.21 25.74 -15.23
N GLU A 389 24.58 25.96 -16.40
CA GLU A 389 23.34 26.75 -16.54
C GLU A 389 22.24 26.26 -15.59
N ASP A 390 21.96 24.96 -15.58
CA ASP A 390 20.97 24.33 -14.70
C ASP A 390 21.31 24.49 -13.20
N GLN A 391 22.60 24.45 -12.85
CA GLN A 391 23.06 24.62 -11.46
C GLN A 391 22.91 26.07 -11.02
N SER A 392 23.17 27.02 -11.91
CA SER A 392 22.98 28.44 -11.67
C SER A 392 21.49 28.77 -11.50
N GLU A 393 20.61 28.19 -12.31
CA GLU A 393 19.15 28.36 -12.21
C GLU A 393 18.61 27.76 -10.90
N LEU A 394 19.05 26.55 -10.53
CA LEU A 394 18.65 25.93 -9.27
C LEU A 394 19.10 26.78 -8.07
N LEU A 395 20.34 27.26 -8.07
CA LEU A 395 20.86 28.09 -6.98
C LEU A 395 20.17 29.45 -6.92
N GLU A 396 19.90 30.08 -8.06
CA GLU A 396 19.14 31.32 -8.14
C GLU A 396 17.71 31.12 -7.62
N THR A 397 17.07 29.99 -7.95
CA THR A 397 15.75 29.65 -7.44
C THR A 397 15.76 29.47 -5.92
N ILE A 398 16.75 28.76 -5.37
CA ILE A 398 16.93 28.61 -3.91
C ILE A 398 17.18 29.97 -3.26
N TRP A 399 17.98 30.82 -3.89
CA TRP A 399 18.29 32.18 -3.40
C TRP A 399 17.04 33.07 -3.36
N GLN A 400 16.25 33.07 -4.43
CA GLN A 400 15.05 33.90 -4.58
C GLN A 400 13.85 33.40 -3.78
N THR A 401 13.93 32.19 -3.21
CA THR A 401 12.88 31.65 -2.33
C THR A 401 13.01 32.29 -0.94
N GLU A 402 12.26 33.37 -0.71
CA GLU A 402 12.31 34.17 0.51
C GLU A 402 10.96 34.24 1.23
N LEU A 403 10.99 34.33 2.56
CA LEU A 403 9.80 34.58 3.38
C LEU A 403 9.12 35.90 2.99
N SER A 404 7.83 35.83 2.62
CA SER A 404 7.04 37.05 2.44
C SER A 404 6.96 37.89 3.73
N ASP A 405 6.99 39.22 3.58
CA ASP A 405 6.90 40.18 4.69
C ASP A 405 5.71 39.90 5.64
N ASN A 406 4.57 39.49 5.08
CA ASN A 406 3.37 39.16 5.84
C ASN A 406 3.56 37.93 6.75
N VAL A 407 4.29 36.92 6.26
CA VAL A 407 4.61 35.72 7.06
C VAL A 407 5.57 36.10 8.17
N ILE A 408 6.61 36.89 7.87
CA ILE A 408 7.57 37.36 8.87
C ILE A 408 6.86 38.16 9.96
N GLU A 409 5.99 39.10 9.57
CA GLU A 409 5.20 39.87 10.53
C GLU A 409 4.32 38.94 11.37
N ALA A 410 3.65 37.96 10.78
CA ALA A 410 2.79 37.03 11.51
C ALA A 410 3.54 36.07 12.44
N LEU A 411 4.81 35.78 12.16
CA LEU A 411 5.69 35.02 13.06
C LEU A 411 6.18 35.87 14.23
N VAL A 412 6.34 37.19 14.02
CA VAL A 412 6.93 38.16 14.96
C VAL A 412 5.87 38.95 15.75
N ASP A 413 4.61 38.97 15.30
CA ASP A 413 3.55 39.74 15.94
C ASP A 413 3.11 39.17 17.29
N LEU A 414 3.35 37.86 17.50
CA LEU A 414 3.11 37.20 18.77
C LEU A 414 4.12 37.69 19.82
N ASP A 415 3.62 37.94 21.03
CA ASP A 415 4.43 38.31 22.19
C ASP A 415 5.21 37.07 22.65
N ASP A 416 6.26 36.71 21.91
CA ASP A 416 6.98 35.44 21.99
C ASP A 416 8.30 35.61 22.75
N SER A 417 8.64 34.67 23.63
CA SER A 417 9.89 34.71 24.41
C SER A 417 11.14 34.50 23.54
N TYR A 418 10.96 33.99 22.32
CA TYR A 418 12.00 33.82 21.30
C TYR A 418 12.43 35.13 20.64
N LEU A 419 11.61 36.18 20.76
CA LEU A 419 11.80 37.47 20.10
C LEU A 419 11.75 38.58 21.16
N THR A 420 12.89 39.15 21.54
CA THR A 420 12.96 40.10 22.65
C THR A 420 12.07 41.33 22.41
N ARG A 421 11.14 41.58 23.34
CA ARG A 421 10.10 42.63 23.39
C ARG A 421 10.59 44.09 23.45
N ALA A 422 11.85 44.37 23.12
CA ALA A 422 12.44 45.68 23.35
C ALA A 422 11.92 46.78 22.40
N THR A 423 11.20 46.44 21.33
CA THR A 423 10.80 47.37 20.28
C THR A 423 9.28 47.46 20.14
N ARG A 424 8.71 48.67 20.29
CA ARG A 424 7.26 48.93 20.16
C ARG A 424 6.76 48.97 18.71
N ASN A 425 7.67 49.01 17.73
CA ASN A 425 7.33 49.11 16.31
C ASN A 425 7.47 47.74 15.64
N ALA A 426 6.45 47.28 14.92
CA ALA A 426 6.45 46.01 14.17
C ALA A 426 7.66 45.89 13.23
N ASN A 427 8.03 46.99 12.55
CA ASN A 427 9.21 47.01 11.66
C ASN A 427 10.51 46.80 12.43
N GLN A 428 10.65 47.37 13.62
CA GLN A 428 11.83 47.19 14.46
C GLN A 428 11.87 45.80 15.10
N ARG A 429 10.71 45.19 15.39
CA ARG A 429 10.63 43.79 15.84
C ARG A 429 11.08 42.85 14.73
N ARG A 430 10.60 43.08 13.50
CA ARG A 430 11.03 42.34 12.30
C ARG A 430 12.53 42.46 12.09
N GLU A 431 13.06 43.68 12.06
CA GLU A 431 14.50 43.92 11.91
C GLU A 431 15.30 43.25 13.03
N ALA A 432 14.83 43.30 14.28
CA ALA A 432 15.46 42.61 15.39
C ALA A 432 15.41 41.07 15.25
N ALA A 433 14.28 40.50 14.84
CA ALA A 433 14.11 39.05 14.65
C ALA A 433 15.02 38.50 13.55
N VAL A 434 15.10 39.23 12.43
CA VAL A 434 15.96 38.89 11.29
C VAL A 434 17.44 39.09 11.65
N SER A 435 17.81 40.25 12.23
CA SER A 435 19.21 40.53 12.60
C SER A 435 19.74 39.65 13.74
N ALA A 436 18.88 39.22 14.66
CA ALA A 436 19.23 38.24 15.68
C ALA A 436 19.32 36.80 15.14
N GLY A 437 18.92 36.57 13.87
CA GLY A 437 18.93 35.26 13.24
C GLY A 437 17.82 34.31 13.70
N ALA A 438 16.83 34.81 14.46
CA ALA A 438 15.68 34.04 14.95
C ALA A 438 14.67 33.74 13.85
N VAL A 439 14.65 34.53 12.76
CA VAL A 439 13.91 34.24 11.54
C VAL A 439 14.90 34.29 10.39
N LYS A 440 14.98 33.22 9.58
CA LYS A 440 15.76 33.22 8.35
C LYS A 440 14.90 33.76 7.22
N VAL A 441 15.45 34.62 6.37
CA VAL A 441 14.65 35.27 5.33
C VAL A 441 14.69 34.46 4.04
N SER A 442 15.84 33.91 3.68
CA SER A 442 15.99 33.08 2.47
C SER A 442 16.07 31.58 2.80
N LEU A 443 15.63 30.76 1.85
CA LEU A 443 15.75 29.30 1.92
C LEU A 443 17.23 28.90 2.03
N LEU A 444 18.13 29.58 1.32
CA LEU A 444 19.56 29.34 1.40
C LEU A 444 20.11 29.50 2.83
N GLU A 445 19.75 30.58 3.50
CA GLU A 445 20.16 30.81 4.90
C GLU A 445 19.62 29.73 5.84
N ALA A 446 18.38 29.27 5.60
CA ALA A 446 17.76 28.21 6.39
C ALA A 446 18.44 26.85 6.20
N LEU A 447 18.80 26.48 4.96
CA LEU A 447 19.54 25.24 4.65
C LEU A 447 20.92 25.23 5.32
N ILE A 448 21.62 26.36 5.31
CA ILE A 448 22.93 26.46 5.95
C ILE A 448 22.82 26.44 7.48
N ALA A 449 21.78 27.07 8.04
CA ALA A 449 21.55 27.11 9.47
C ALA A 449 21.12 25.76 10.07
N VAL A 450 20.40 24.92 9.32
CA VAL A 450 19.93 23.61 9.84
C VAL A 450 21.04 22.57 9.91
N ARG A 451 22.04 22.63 9.02
CA ARG A 451 23.09 21.61 8.91
C ARG A 451 23.81 21.25 10.22
N PRO A 452 24.34 22.23 11.00
CA PRO A 452 25.05 21.91 12.25
C PRO A 452 24.13 21.40 13.37
N LEU A 453 22.81 21.43 13.18
CA LEU A 453 21.82 21.05 14.18
C LEU A 453 21.27 19.63 13.99
N GLU A 454 21.77 18.87 13.02
CA GLU A 454 21.36 17.48 12.72
C GLU A 454 21.30 16.62 13.98
N SER A 455 22.39 16.54 14.74
CA SER A 455 22.47 15.70 15.93
C SER A 455 21.46 16.11 17.01
N ASN A 456 21.14 17.40 17.08
CA ASN A 456 20.21 17.92 18.06
C ASN A 456 18.77 17.57 17.64
N LEU A 457 18.42 17.80 16.37
CA LEU A 457 17.12 17.46 15.79
C LEU A 457 16.80 15.96 15.92
N GLU A 458 17.76 15.09 15.63
CA GLU A 458 17.58 13.63 15.75
C GLU A 458 17.46 13.14 17.20
N SER A 459 17.86 13.96 18.18
CA SER A 459 17.79 13.63 19.61
C SER A 459 16.51 14.09 20.30
N VAL A 460 15.65 14.86 19.60
CA VAL A 460 14.45 15.43 20.21
C VAL A 460 13.32 14.40 20.30
N GLU A 461 12.77 14.21 21.50
CA GLU A 461 11.65 13.29 21.75
C GLU A 461 10.31 14.01 22.02
N ASN A 462 10.31 15.33 22.22
CA ASN A 462 9.12 16.14 22.47
C ASN A 462 8.64 16.87 21.21
N GLU A 463 7.45 17.44 21.25
CA GLU A 463 6.93 18.30 20.17
C GLU A 463 7.49 19.73 20.30
N PHE A 464 7.68 20.40 19.17
CA PHE A 464 8.03 21.83 19.18
C PHE A 464 6.79 22.66 19.56
N VAL A 465 6.85 23.32 20.72
CA VAL A 465 5.74 24.13 21.25
C VAL A 465 6.29 25.46 21.76
N ARG A 466 5.86 26.59 21.18
CA ARG A 466 6.28 27.93 21.64
C ARG A 466 5.34 28.55 22.66
N PHE A 467 4.09 28.10 22.72
CA PHE A 467 3.06 28.67 23.57
C PHE A 467 2.36 27.61 24.40
N ASP A 468 2.20 27.86 25.70
CA ASP A 468 1.30 27.08 26.54
C ASP A 468 -0.15 27.51 26.28
N ASP A 469 -0.96 26.48 26.27
CA ASP A 469 -2.30 26.39 25.73
C ASP A 469 -3.31 26.11 26.88
N SER A 470 -2.82 26.11 28.13
CA SER A 470 -3.55 25.83 29.37
C SER A 470 -4.45 26.99 29.86
N GLY A 471 -4.31 28.19 29.29
CA GLY A 471 -5.04 29.41 29.69
C GLY A 471 -5.76 30.14 28.55
N SER A 472 -6.54 31.17 28.90
CA SER A 472 -7.22 32.04 27.92
C SER A 472 -6.27 33.01 27.21
N THR A 473 -5.08 33.23 27.76
CA THR A 473 -4.01 34.01 27.14
C THR A 473 -2.82 33.10 26.87
N PRO A 474 -2.24 33.12 25.67
CA PRO A 474 -1.04 32.37 25.36
C PRO A 474 0.12 32.85 26.23
N THR A 475 0.77 31.93 26.93
CA THR A 475 2.01 32.24 27.63
C THR A 475 3.17 31.60 26.87
N PRO A 476 4.19 32.38 26.45
CA PRO A 476 5.38 31.82 25.83
C PRO A 476 6.04 30.80 26.76
N VAL A 477 6.38 29.66 26.21
CA VAL A 477 7.20 28.64 26.86
C VAL A 477 8.60 28.75 26.27
N THR A 478 9.60 28.24 26.97
CA THR A 478 10.93 28.01 26.40
C THR A 478 11.00 26.58 25.87
N PRO A 479 10.81 26.32 24.55
CA PRO A 479 11.23 25.14 23.83
C PRO A 479 12.57 24.59 24.28
N ASP A 480 12.67 23.28 24.11
CA ASP A 480 13.90 22.53 24.29
C ASP A 480 15.05 23.17 23.51
N ASN A 481 16.21 23.27 24.15
CA ASN A 481 17.42 23.81 23.53
C ASN A 481 17.94 22.94 22.36
N ASN A 482 17.43 21.71 22.24
CA ASN A 482 17.73 20.84 21.10
C ASN A 482 16.99 21.24 19.82
N TRP A 483 15.89 22.00 19.91
CA TRP A 483 15.23 22.55 18.73
C TRP A 483 16.06 23.67 18.10
N PRO A 484 16.04 23.83 16.76
CA PRO A 484 16.69 24.96 16.11
C PRO A 484 16.16 26.31 16.63
N GLY A 485 17.09 27.22 16.93
CA GLY A 485 16.78 28.57 17.41
C GLY A 485 16.29 29.55 16.33
N PHE A 486 15.92 29.06 15.14
CA PHE A 486 15.46 29.89 14.02
C PHE A 486 14.18 29.35 13.39
N LEU A 487 13.34 30.26 12.88
CA LEU A 487 12.10 29.94 12.18
C LEU A 487 12.29 30.12 10.66
N PHE A 488 11.76 29.15 9.91
CA PHE A 488 11.62 29.19 8.46
C PHE A 488 10.57 28.13 8.06
N PRO A 489 9.26 28.45 8.12
CA PRO A 489 8.23 27.50 7.76
C PRO A 489 8.08 27.43 6.23
N LEU A 490 8.16 26.21 5.67
CA LEU A 490 7.99 25.94 4.24
C LEU A 490 6.55 26.13 3.75
N ALA A 491 5.58 26.18 4.67
CA ALA A 491 4.18 26.48 4.40
C ALA A 491 3.55 27.27 5.57
N ASP A 492 2.50 28.04 5.30
CA ASP A 492 1.76 28.78 6.34
C ASP A 492 0.24 28.60 6.18
N PRO A 493 -0.52 28.38 7.27
CA PRO A 493 -1.97 28.17 7.21
C PRO A 493 -2.79 29.44 6.98
N GLN A 494 -2.17 30.62 6.87
CA GLN A 494 -2.86 31.90 6.67
C GLN A 494 -2.40 32.61 5.39
N TYR A 495 -1.10 32.65 5.15
CA TYR A 495 -0.51 33.28 3.98
C TYR A 495 -0.07 32.22 2.98
N ASN A 496 0.07 32.60 1.71
CA ASN A 496 0.66 31.71 0.72
C ASN A 496 2.08 31.38 1.19
N GLY A 497 2.36 30.08 1.33
CA GLY A 497 3.63 29.54 1.83
C GLY A 497 4.80 29.88 0.92
N GLN A 498 6.03 29.52 1.33
CA GLN A 498 7.20 29.78 0.50
C GLN A 498 7.24 28.80 -0.65
N ILE A 499 7.32 29.35 -1.86
CA ILE A 499 7.31 28.58 -3.09
C ILE A 499 8.38 29.17 -3.99
N PRO A 500 9.16 28.32 -4.68
CA PRO A 500 10.10 28.74 -5.69
C PRO A 500 9.48 29.74 -6.68
N ASN A 501 10.08 30.92 -6.82
CA ASN A 501 9.59 31.98 -7.71
C ASN A 501 9.96 31.67 -9.17
N THR A 502 9.17 30.85 -9.89
CA THR A 502 9.46 30.55 -11.31
C THR A 502 8.60 31.32 -12.33
N SER A 503 7.66 32.16 -11.91
CA SER A 503 7.01 33.26 -12.68
C SER A 503 5.70 33.73 -12.01
N SER A 504 5.33 34.99 -12.24
CA SER A 504 4.19 35.69 -11.61
C SER A 504 2.86 35.40 -12.30
N GLY A 505 1.92 34.77 -11.61
CA GLY A 505 0.52 34.60 -12.01
C GLY A 505 -0.33 34.26 -10.78
N ASN A 506 -1.65 34.49 -10.82
CA ASN A 506 -2.56 34.13 -9.72
C ASN A 506 -2.40 32.63 -9.41
N GLU A 507 -1.96 32.33 -8.18
CA GLU A 507 -1.48 31.00 -7.82
C GLU A 507 -2.59 30.12 -7.26
N ASP A 508 -3.15 29.26 -8.11
CA ASP A 508 -3.90 28.09 -7.65
C ASP A 508 -2.95 27.06 -7.02
N LEU A 509 -3.46 26.17 -6.17
CA LEU A 509 -2.68 25.14 -5.47
C LEU A 509 -1.84 24.31 -6.45
N GLU A 510 -2.41 23.91 -7.59
CA GLU A 510 -1.70 23.13 -8.62
C GLU A 510 -0.47 23.87 -9.16
N THR A 511 -0.58 25.18 -9.40
CA THR A 511 0.54 26.02 -9.85
C THR A 511 1.64 26.06 -8.80
N ARG A 512 1.28 26.10 -7.52
CA ARG A 512 2.22 26.15 -6.39
C ARG A 512 2.98 24.84 -6.24
N LEU A 513 2.29 23.71 -6.37
CA LEU A 513 2.91 22.38 -6.36
C LEU A 513 3.83 22.19 -7.57
N GLY A 514 3.42 22.67 -8.75
CA GLY A 514 4.24 22.64 -9.96
C GLY A 514 5.53 23.46 -9.85
N LYS A 515 5.54 24.55 -9.06
CA LYS A 515 6.76 25.33 -8.78
C LYS A 515 7.75 24.59 -7.88
N ILE A 516 7.25 23.76 -6.94
CA ILE A 516 8.11 22.89 -6.13
C ILE A 516 8.67 21.76 -6.99
N ASP A 517 7.88 21.22 -7.91
CA ASP A 517 8.35 20.23 -8.88
C ASP A 517 9.41 20.77 -9.84
N ALA A 518 9.38 22.06 -10.16
CA ALA A 518 10.39 22.68 -11.01
C ALA A 518 11.81 22.65 -10.41
N LEU A 519 11.95 22.41 -9.10
CA LEU A 519 13.27 22.21 -8.48
C LEU A 519 13.90 20.85 -8.83
N ALA A 520 13.10 19.88 -9.29
CA ALA A 520 13.51 18.50 -9.56
C ALA A 520 13.63 18.21 -11.05
#